data_AF-A0A819UX13-F1
#
_entry.id   AF-A0A819UX13-F1
#
_cell.length_a   1.000
_cell.length_b   1.000
_cell.length_c   1.000
_cell.angle_alpha   90.00
_cell.angle_beta   90.00
_cell.angle_gamma   90.00
#
_symmetry.space_group_name_H-M   'P 1'
#
loop_
_entity.id
_entity.type
_entity.pdbx_description
1 polymer ?
#
loop_
_entity_poly.entity_id
_entity_poly.type
_entity_poly.pdbx_seq_one_letter_code
_entity_poly.pdbx_strand_id
1 'polypeptide(L)'
;EEADLFQKRRDSMIDHEEQLSLALQEIEQLKIALNQAEEHAQQESYEPPSELIDLLKRTYHTEEIAFEVKRKLVENSLIIAKEQMNKISKMQKGAFGALRIAHTNGMDNVAELIRAAKERLTEIHGEYVERWNRIGILLSRDDLSNSGLSIPIVYRSNEPPRLHA
;
A
#
# COMPACT_ATOMS: atom_id res chain seq x y z
N GLU A 1 70.26 26.17 24.69
CA GLU A 1 69.13 27.02 24.25
C GLU A 1 68.61 26.63 22.86
N GLU A 2 69.37 26.84 21.78
CA GLU A 2 68.85 26.55 20.43
C GLU A 2 68.62 25.04 20.18
N ALA A 3 69.56 24.19 20.62
CA ALA A 3 69.42 22.73 20.55
C ALA A 3 68.22 22.20 21.36
N ASP A 4 67.93 22.80 22.52
CA ASP A 4 66.82 22.38 23.39
C ASP A 4 65.45 22.69 22.76
N LEU A 5 65.35 23.81 22.03
CA LEU A 5 64.15 24.17 21.27
C LEU A 5 63.91 23.23 20.08
N PHE A 6 64.96 22.79 19.40
CA PHE A 6 64.85 21.78 18.34
C PHE A 6 64.41 20.43 18.91
N GLN A 7 64.97 20.02 20.06
CA GLN A 7 64.55 18.80 20.76
C GLN A 7 63.06 18.86 21.12
N LYS A 8 62.62 19.96 21.74
CA LYS A 8 61.22 20.13 22.17
C LYS A 8 60.23 20.14 21.00
N ARG A 9 60.59 20.76 19.86
CA ARG A 9 59.76 20.69 18.64
C ARG A 9 59.66 19.28 18.07
N ARG A 10 60.76 18.54 18.10
CA ARG A 10 60.80 17.14 17.65
C ARG A 10 59.93 16.26 18.53
N ASP A 11 60.05 16.39 19.86
CA ASP A 11 59.28 15.60 20.81
C ASP A 11 57.78 15.93 20.73
N SER A 12 57.41 17.19 20.54
CA SER A 12 56.02 17.61 20.31
C SER A 12 55.45 17.10 18.99
N MET A 13 56.27 17.03 17.94
CA MET A 13 55.85 16.50 16.64
C MET A 13 55.64 14.98 16.71
N ILE A 14 56.49 14.27 17.46
CA ILE A 14 56.35 12.83 17.73
C ILE A 14 55.06 12.55 18.51
N ASP A 15 54.77 13.31 19.58
CA ASP A 15 53.53 13.16 20.35
C ASP A 15 52.26 13.39 19.48
N HIS A 16 52.29 14.41 18.61
CA HIS A 16 51.19 14.63 17.66
C HIS A 16 51.05 13.50 16.64
N GLU A 17 52.15 12.90 16.18
CA GLU A 17 52.14 11.77 15.25
C GLU A 17 51.58 10.51 15.91
N GLU A 18 51.95 10.25 17.18
CA GLU A 18 51.41 9.15 17.98
C GLU A 18 49.91 9.32 18.23
N GLN A 19 49.45 10.52 18.60
CA GLN A 19 48.04 10.82 18.78
C GLN A 19 47.25 10.64 17.48
N LEU A 20 47.80 11.07 16.35
CA LEU A 20 47.18 10.89 15.04
C LEU A 20 47.08 9.40 14.68
N SER A 21 48.13 8.62 14.95
CA SER A 21 48.15 7.17 14.71
C SER A 21 47.06 6.45 15.52
N LEU A 22 46.92 6.78 16.79
CA LEU A 22 45.89 6.22 17.66
C LEU A 22 44.48 6.58 17.18
N ALA A 23 44.24 7.85 16.80
CA ALA A 23 42.95 8.29 16.27
C ALA A 23 42.59 7.59 14.95
N LEU A 24 43.57 7.35 14.07
CA LEU A 24 43.35 6.61 12.82
C LEU A 24 42.98 5.15 13.10
N GLN A 25 43.65 4.51 14.07
CA GLN A 25 43.33 3.16 14.48
C GLN A 25 41.93 3.05 15.09
N GLU A 26 41.53 4.01 15.93
CA GLU A 26 40.18 4.06 16.50
C GLU A 26 39.11 4.23 15.40
N ILE A 27 39.35 5.09 14.42
CA ILE A 27 38.44 5.26 13.27
C ILE A 27 38.31 3.97 12.48
N GLU A 28 39.40 3.24 12.25
CA GLU A 28 39.38 1.96 11.55
C GLU A 28 38.55 0.92 12.31
N GLN A 29 38.75 0.82 13.63
CA GLN A 29 37.96 -0.07 14.49
C GLN A 29 36.48 0.29 14.48
N LEU A 30 36.13 1.58 14.55
CA LEU A 30 34.74 2.04 14.48
C LEU A 30 34.10 1.73 13.13
N LYS A 31 34.84 1.86 12.02
CA LYS A 31 34.33 1.49 10.68
C LYS A 31 34.04 0.00 10.59
N ILE A 32 34.91 -0.85 11.13
CA ILE A 32 34.71 -2.31 11.16
C ILE A 32 33.48 -2.64 12.00
N ALA A 33 33.38 -2.09 13.22
CA ALA A 33 32.25 -2.31 14.11
C ALA A 33 30.93 -1.81 13.50
N LEU A 34 30.95 -0.67 12.80
CA LEU A 34 29.79 -0.13 12.09
C LEU A 34 29.37 -1.06 10.95
N ASN A 35 30.30 -1.51 10.12
CA ASN A 35 30.00 -2.42 9.01
C ASN A 35 29.43 -3.76 9.52
N GLN A 36 29.96 -4.29 10.63
CA GLN A 36 29.42 -5.49 11.28
C GLN A 36 28.02 -5.27 11.83
N ALA A 37 27.75 -4.12 12.45
CA ALA A 37 26.43 -3.77 12.95
C ALA A 37 25.42 -3.57 11.81
N GLU A 38 25.83 -2.97 10.69
CA GLU A 38 25.01 -2.84 9.48
C GLU A 38 24.72 -4.20 8.85
N GLU A 39 25.71 -5.09 8.76
CA GLU A 39 25.53 -6.46 8.27
C GLU A 39 24.58 -7.26 9.17
N HIS A 40 24.76 -7.18 10.49
CA HIS A 40 23.85 -7.81 11.46
C HIS A 40 22.44 -7.23 11.38
N ALA A 41 22.27 -5.91 11.26
CA ALA A 41 20.96 -5.29 11.13
C ALA A 41 20.27 -5.63 9.80
N GLN A 42 21.04 -5.92 8.75
CA GLN A 42 20.52 -6.44 7.48
C GLN A 42 20.15 -7.93 7.57
N GLN A 43 20.88 -8.71 8.38
CA GLN A 43 20.62 -10.13 8.62
C GLN A 43 19.49 -10.37 9.62
N GLU A 44 19.25 -9.46 10.55
CA GLU A 44 18.02 -9.39 11.34
C GLU A 44 16.87 -8.91 10.46
N SER A 45 16.53 -9.73 9.45
CA SER A 45 15.28 -9.61 8.71
C SER A 45 14.15 -9.60 9.73
N TYR A 46 13.29 -8.61 9.65
CA TYR A 46 12.17 -8.50 10.59
C TYR A 46 11.20 -9.65 10.32
N GLU A 47 11.22 -10.70 11.14
CA GLU A 47 10.21 -11.74 11.03
C GLU A 47 8.94 -11.31 11.78
N PRO A 48 7.79 -11.16 11.08
CA PRO A 48 6.53 -10.86 11.76
C PRO A 48 6.15 -12.02 12.70
N PRO A 49 5.72 -11.75 13.95
CA PRO A 49 5.32 -12.80 14.89
C PRO A 49 4.24 -13.74 14.32
N SER A 50 4.33 -15.03 14.63
CA SER A 50 3.38 -16.05 14.12
C SER A 50 1.91 -15.75 14.48
N GLU A 51 1.67 -15.17 15.66
CA GLU A 51 0.33 -14.75 16.07
C GLU A 51 -0.23 -13.64 15.17
N LEU A 52 0.60 -12.68 14.75
CA LEU A 52 0.20 -11.63 13.80
C LEU A 52 -0.16 -12.22 12.45
N ILE A 53 0.61 -13.21 11.98
CA ILE A 53 0.35 -13.92 10.73
C ILE A 53 -1.02 -14.62 10.78
N ASP A 54 -1.33 -15.32 11.87
CA ASP A 54 -2.60 -16.02 12.03
C ASP A 54 -3.80 -15.06 12.13
N LEU A 55 -3.63 -13.92 12.80
CA LEU A 55 -4.63 -12.85 12.84
C LEU A 55 -4.87 -12.27 11.44
N LEU A 56 -3.82 -12.03 10.66
CA LEU A 56 -3.94 -11.53 9.29
C LEU A 56 -4.65 -12.50 8.36
N LYS A 57 -4.38 -13.81 8.45
CA LYS A 57 -5.09 -14.84 7.69
C LYS A 57 -6.60 -14.85 8.00
N ARG A 58 -6.95 -14.80 9.28
CA ARG A 58 -8.37 -14.75 9.72
C ARG A 58 -9.07 -13.47 9.26
N THR A 59 -8.34 -12.35 9.30
CA THR A 59 -8.82 -11.05 8.83
C THR A 59 -9.08 -11.08 7.33
N TYR A 60 -8.13 -11.61 6.54
CA TYR A 60 -8.27 -11.77 5.08
C TYR A 60 -9.53 -12.57 4.74
N HIS A 61 -9.73 -13.73 5.37
CA HIS A 61 -10.87 -14.58 5.08
C HIS A 61 -12.21 -13.91 5.41
N THR A 62 -12.28 -13.25 6.57
CA THR A 62 -13.49 -12.52 6.98
C THR A 62 -13.76 -11.36 6.03
N GLU A 63 -12.70 -10.69 5.59
CA GLU A 63 -12.80 -9.53 4.72
C GLU A 63 -13.17 -9.89 3.28
N GLU A 64 -12.70 -11.01 2.75
CA GLU A 64 -13.10 -11.51 1.42
C GLU A 64 -14.63 -11.69 1.33
N ILE A 65 -15.24 -12.25 2.38
CA ILE A 65 -16.69 -12.39 2.50
C ILE A 65 -17.37 -11.02 2.58
N ALA A 66 -16.84 -10.12 3.41
CA ALA A 66 -17.41 -8.78 3.57
C ALA A 66 -17.30 -7.94 2.29
N PHE A 67 -16.19 -8.04 1.57
CA PHE A 67 -15.95 -7.42 0.28
C PHE A 67 -16.97 -7.92 -0.75
N GLU A 68 -17.16 -9.24 -0.85
CA GLU A 68 -18.12 -9.83 -1.78
C GLU A 68 -19.55 -9.36 -1.53
N VAL A 69 -19.97 -9.29 -0.26
CA VAL A 69 -21.29 -8.76 0.12
C VAL A 69 -21.42 -7.29 -0.25
N LYS A 70 -20.44 -6.45 0.11
CA LYS A 70 -20.44 -5.02 -0.24
C LYS A 70 -20.49 -4.82 -1.76
N ARG A 71 -19.70 -5.59 -2.52
CA ARG A 71 -19.66 -5.54 -3.99
C ARG A 71 -21.04 -5.84 -4.58
N LYS A 72 -21.65 -6.97 -4.19
CA LYS A 72 -22.98 -7.37 -4.66
C LYS A 72 -24.06 -6.32 -4.35
N LEU A 73 -23.99 -5.67 -3.19
CA LEU A 73 -24.93 -4.60 -2.83
C LEU A 73 -24.80 -3.38 -3.75
N VAL A 74 -23.57 -2.98 -4.09
CA VAL A 74 -23.32 -1.88 -5.03
C VAL A 74 -23.75 -2.26 -6.45
N GLU A 75 -23.45 -3.48 -6.90
CA GLU A 75 -23.86 -4.00 -8.21
C GLU A 75 -25.39 -4.05 -8.36
N ASN A 76 -26.11 -4.54 -7.35
CA ASN A 76 -27.57 -4.53 -7.33
C ASN A 76 -28.14 -3.11 -7.40
N SER A 77 -27.54 -2.17 -6.66
CA SER A 77 -27.95 -0.75 -6.71
C SER A 77 -27.77 -0.15 -8.10
N LEU A 78 -26.70 -0.55 -8.80
CA LEU A 78 -26.40 -0.11 -10.16
C LEU A 78 -27.38 -0.71 -11.19
N ILE A 79 -27.81 -1.96 -11.02
CA ILE A 79 -28.86 -2.58 -11.84
C ILE A 79 -30.18 -1.81 -11.69
N ILE A 80 -30.62 -1.58 -10.45
CA ILE A 80 -31.88 -0.87 -10.16
C ILE A 80 -31.85 0.55 -10.75
N ALA A 81 -30.75 1.29 -10.59
CA ALA A 81 -30.63 2.64 -11.12
C ALA A 81 -30.67 2.67 -12.66
N LYS A 82 -30.06 1.69 -13.33
CA LYS A 82 -30.14 1.56 -14.80
C LYS A 82 -31.55 1.24 -15.29
N GLU A 83 -32.28 0.36 -14.59
CA GLU A 83 -33.67 0.07 -14.92
C GLU A 83 -34.57 1.29 -14.77
N GLN A 84 -34.37 2.08 -13.71
CA GLN A 84 -35.08 3.35 -13.51
C GLN A 84 -34.77 4.35 -14.63
N MET A 85 -33.51 4.49 -15.02
CA MET A 85 -33.09 5.34 -16.14
C MET A 85 -33.77 4.91 -17.45
N ASN A 86 -33.82 3.61 -17.73
CA ASN A 86 -34.48 3.06 -18.92
C ASN A 86 -36.00 3.31 -18.92
N LYS A 87 -36.66 3.19 -17.76
CA LYS A 87 -38.09 3.51 -17.61
C LYS A 87 -38.36 4.98 -17.90
N ILE A 88 -37.58 5.89 -17.30
CA ILE A 88 -37.69 7.34 -17.53
C ILE A 88 -37.45 7.65 -19.03
N SER A 89 -36.40 7.08 -19.63
CA SER A 89 -36.09 7.27 -21.05
C SER A 89 -37.23 6.80 -21.97
N LYS A 90 -37.84 5.64 -21.68
CA LYS A 90 -38.99 5.13 -22.44
C LYS A 90 -40.22 6.01 -22.28
N MET A 91 -40.53 6.47 -21.06
CA MET A 91 -41.65 7.37 -20.80
C MET A 91 -41.47 8.74 -21.49
N GLN A 92 -40.25 9.27 -21.56
CA GLN A 92 -39.97 10.49 -22.29
C GLN A 92 -40.11 10.33 -23.82
N LYS A 93 -39.81 9.13 -24.36
CA LYS A 93 -39.91 8.82 -25.80
C LYS A 93 -41.33 8.42 -26.23
N GLY A 94 -42.15 7.90 -25.31
CA GLY A 94 -43.48 7.37 -25.59
C GLY A 94 -44.61 8.21 -25.00
N ALA A 95 -45.52 8.67 -25.86
CA ALA A 95 -46.91 9.04 -25.56
C ALA A 95 -47.25 10.35 -24.80
N PHE A 96 -46.31 11.23 -24.44
CA PHE A 96 -46.67 12.58 -23.94
C PHE A 96 -45.87 13.71 -24.62
N GLY A 97 -46.11 13.86 -25.93
CA GLY A 97 -45.48 14.87 -26.78
C GLY A 97 -45.88 16.34 -26.53
N ALA A 98 -46.74 16.65 -25.54
CA ALA A 98 -47.29 18.01 -25.36
C ALA A 98 -47.38 18.55 -23.92
N LEU A 99 -46.94 17.81 -22.89
CA LEU A 99 -46.95 18.31 -21.50
C LEU A 99 -45.57 18.18 -20.86
N ARG A 100 -44.60 18.93 -21.41
CA ARG A 100 -43.19 18.80 -21.06
C ARG A 100 -42.71 19.93 -20.14
N ILE A 101 -43.33 20.08 -18.97
CA ILE A 101 -42.88 21.01 -17.91
C ILE A 101 -43.10 20.36 -16.53
N ALA A 102 -42.26 19.39 -16.21
CA ALA A 102 -41.84 18.98 -14.86
C ALA A 102 -41.08 17.64 -15.01
N HIS A 103 -39.98 17.43 -14.27
CA HIS A 103 -39.19 16.18 -14.17
C HIS A 103 -37.91 16.01 -15.01
N THR A 104 -37.21 17.06 -15.43
CA THR A 104 -35.77 16.91 -15.82
C THR A 104 -34.91 16.43 -14.65
N ASN A 105 -35.23 16.87 -13.43
CA ASN A 105 -34.52 16.49 -12.20
C ASN A 105 -34.52 14.98 -11.93
N GLY A 106 -35.51 14.21 -12.41
CA GLY A 106 -35.57 12.76 -12.18
C GLY A 106 -34.50 11.99 -12.96
N MET A 107 -34.15 12.45 -14.17
CA MET A 107 -33.12 11.82 -15.00
C MET A 107 -31.73 12.13 -14.46
N ASP A 108 -31.49 13.39 -14.10
CA ASP A 108 -30.21 13.85 -13.55
C ASP A 108 -29.92 13.18 -12.19
N ASN A 109 -30.93 13.05 -11.32
CA ASN A 109 -30.81 12.34 -10.05
C ASN A 109 -30.43 10.86 -10.24
N VAL A 110 -31.04 10.16 -11.20
CA VAL A 110 -30.70 8.75 -11.46
C VAL A 110 -29.31 8.63 -12.09
N ALA A 111 -28.90 9.57 -12.94
CA ALA A 111 -27.54 9.61 -13.49
C ALA A 111 -26.49 9.80 -12.38
N GLU A 112 -26.76 10.66 -11.41
CA GLU A 112 -25.91 10.87 -10.25
C GLU A 112 -25.80 9.59 -9.39
N LEU A 113 -26.91 8.89 -9.15
CA LEU A 113 -26.91 7.60 -8.44
C LEU A 113 -26.06 6.54 -9.15
N ILE A 114 -26.13 6.47 -10.49
CA ILE A 114 -25.29 5.56 -11.27
C ILE A 114 -23.81 5.94 -11.15
N ARG A 115 -23.48 7.23 -11.24
CA ARG A 115 -22.10 7.72 -11.10
C ARG A 115 -21.55 7.38 -9.72
N ALA A 116 -22.30 7.69 -8.67
CA ALA A 116 -21.91 7.41 -7.28
C ALA A 116 -21.75 5.91 -7.01
N ALA A 117 -22.64 5.05 -7.55
CA ALA A 117 -22.51 3.60 -7.42
C ALA A 117 -21.24 3.07 -8.10
N LYS A 118 -20.89 3.59 -9.28
CA LYS A 118 -19.64 3.23 -9.98
C LYS A 118 -18.41 3.67 -9.21
N GLU A 119 -18.40 4.90 -8.74
CA GLU A 119 -17.30 5.47 -7.95
C GLU A 119 -17.06 4.62 -6.68
N ARG A 120 -18.14 4.30 -5.96
CA ARG A 120 -18.08 3.44 -4.77
C ARG A 120 -17.57 2.03 -5.07
N LEU A 121 -17.92 1.46 -6.23
CA LEU A 121 -17.39 0.16 -6.64
C LEU A 121 -15.88 0.21 -6.88
N THR A 122 -15.40 1.26 -7.56
CA THR A 122 -13.98 1.50 -7.79
C THR A 122 -13.22 1.69 -6.49
N GLU A 123 -13.76 2.47 -5.56
CA GLU A 123 -13.13 2.74 -4.26
C GLU A 123 -13.01 1.47 -3.42
N ILE A 124 -14.11 0.72 -3.26
CA ILE A 124 -14.12 -0.53 -2.48
C ILE A 124 -13.15 -1.56 -3.06
N HIS A 125 -13.05 -1.63 -4.39
CA HIS A 125 -12.11 -2.55 -5.05
C HIS A 125 -10.66 -2.07 -4.95
N GLY A 126 -10.42 -0.79 -5.25
CA GLY A 126 -9.08 -0.20 -5.25
C GLY A 126 -8.41 -0.30 -3.88
N GLU A 127 -9.12 0.09 -2.81
CA GLU A 127 -8.62 0.01 -1.44
C GLU A 127 -8.29 -1.43 -1.05
N TYR A 128 -9.22 -2.38 -1.31
CA TYR A 128 -9.04 -3.78 -0.96
C TYR A 128 -7.80 -4.38 -1.64
N VAL A 129 -7.64 -4.14 -2.95
CA VAL A 129 -6.50 -4.65 -3.72
C VAL A 129 -5.20 -3.97 -3.29
N GLU A 130 -5.18 -2.65 -3.14
CA GLU A 130 -3.99 -1.90 -2.74
C GLU A 130 -3.49 -2.35 -1.36
N ARG A 131 -4.39 -2.41 -0.37
CA ARG A 131 -4.03 -2.78 0.99
C ARG A 131 -3.50 -4.20 1.07
N TRP A 132 -4.20 -5.18 0.49
CA TRP A 132 -3.75 -6.58 0.56
C TRP A 132 -2.47 -6.83 -0.23
N ASN A 133 -2.26 -6.15 -1.36
CA ASN A 133 -0.98 -6.18 -2.07
C ASN A 133 0.14 -5.55 -1.24
N ARG A 134 -0.12 -4.42 -0.57
CA ARG A 134 0.88 -3.76 0.28
C ARG A 134 1.27 -4.63 1.46
N ILE A 135 0.30 -5.25 2.12
CA ILE A 135 0.53 -6.22 3.21
C ILE A 135 1.36 -7.38 2.68
N GLY A 136 1.00 -7.96 1.53
CA GLY A 136 1.75 -9.05 0.91
C GLY A 136 3.21 -8.69 0.64
N ILE A 137 3.48 -7.50 0.08
CA ILE A 137 4.85 -7.02 -0.16
C ILE A 137 5.63 -6.87 1.14
N LEU A 138 5.02 -6.28 2.17
CA LEU A 138 5.66 -6.10 3.48
C LEU A 138 6.02 -7.45 4.12
N LEU A 139 5.17 -8.47 3.95
CA LEU A 139 5.41 -9.83 4.44
C LEU A 139 6.29 -10.68 3.52
N SER A 140 6.65 -10.23 2.31
CA SER A 140 7.50 -10.99 1.37
C SER A 140 8.93 -10.43 1.27
N ARG A 141 9.21 -9.28 1.90
CA ARG A 141 10.54 -8.66 1.92
C ARG A 141 11.51 -9.33 2.91
N ASP A 142 10.95 -10.05 3.86
CA ASP A 142 11.67 -10.98 4.72
C ASP A 142 11.53 -12.35 4.05
N ASP A 143 12.61 -13.12 3.94
CA ASP A 143 12.76 -14.35 3.12
C ASP A 143 11.83 -15.52 3.50
N LEU A 144 10.52 -15.28 3.54
CA LEU A 144 9.44 -16.12 4.00
C LEU A 144 9.00 -17.16 2.96
N SER A 145 9.92 -17.55 2.06
CA SER A 145 9.79 -18.68 1.14
C SER A 145 9.49 -19.99 1.88
N ASN A 146 9.81 -20.07 3.17
CA ASN A 146 9.56 -21.23 4.03
C ASN A 146 8.31 -21.15 4.95
N SER A 147 7.54 -20.05 4.97
CA SER A 147 6.43 -19.90 5.92
C SER A 147 5.05 -20.36 5.40
N GLY A 148 4.97 -20.79 4.14
CA GLY A 148 3.70 -21.22 3.54
C GLY A 148 2.65 -20.10 3.44
N LEU A 149 3.06 -18.83 3.58
CA LEU A 149 2.20 -17.66 3.44
C LEU A 149 1.88 -17.40 1.96
N SER A 150 0.98 -18.21 1.40
CA SER A 150 0.26 -17.82 0.19
C SER A 150 -0.96 -17.00 0.61
N ILE A 151 -0.75 -15.75 1.05
CA ILE A 151 -1.82 -14.75 0.86
C ILE A 151 -1.78 -14.49 -0.64
N PRO A 152 -2.83 -14.84 -1.40
CA PRO A 152 -2.80 -14.66 -2.84
C PRO A 152 -2.55 -13.18 -3.09
N ILE A 153 -1.47 -12.84 -3.82
CA ILE A 153 -1.42 -11.54 -4.47
C ILE A 153 -2.70 -11.48 -5.27
N VAL A 154 -3.59 -10.53 -4.95
CA VAL A 154 -4.91 -10.44 -5.57
C VAL A 154 -4.70 -9.86 -6.97
N TYR A 155 -4.10 -10.64 -7.86
CA TYR A 155 -4.16 -10.43 -9.29
C TYR A 155 -5.46 -11.06 -9.77
N ARG A 156 -6.53 -10.29 -9.78
CA ARG A 156 -7.71 -10.65 -10.58
C ARG A 156 -8.33 -9.42 -11.21
N SER A 157 -7.97 -9.26 -12.49
CA SER A 157 -8.51 -8.39 -13.54
C SER A 157 -9.01 -7.00 -13.12
N ASN A 158 -8.28 -5.97 -13.57
CA ASN A 158 -8.79 -4.60 -13.68
C ASN A 158 -10.01 -4.47 -14.64
N GLU A 159 -10.56 -5.56 -15.18
CA GLU A 159 -11.81 -5.48 -15.91
C GLU A 159 -12.99 -5.36 -14.92
N PRO A 160 -13.76 -4.25 -14.99
CA PRO A 160 -15.06 -4.22 -14.33
C PRO A 160 -15.88 -5.43 -14.83
N PRO A 161 -16.71 -6.05 -13.97
CA PRO A 161 -17.52 -7.20 -14.36
C PRO A 161 -18.25 -6.88 -15.66
N ARG A 162 -17.94 -7.63 -16.73
CA ARG A 162 -18.62 -7.49 -18.01
C ARG A 162 -20.07 -7.83 -17.76
N LEU A 163 -20.92 -6.80 -17.82
CA LEU A 163 -22.36 -6.95 -17.84
C LEU A 163 -22.69 -7.80 -19.07
N HIS A 164 -22.99 -9.08 -18.85
CA HIS A 164 -23.72 -9.83 -19.85
C HIS A 164 -25.10 -9.17 -19.97
N ALA A 165 -25.35 -8.68 -21.20
CA ALA A 165 -26.61 -8.07 -21.62
C ALA A 165 -27.76 -9.07 -21.57
#